data_AF-A0A9X0JQ55-F1
#
_entry.id   AF-A0A9X0JQ55-F1
#
_cell.length_a   1.000
_cell.length_b   1.000
_cell.length_c   1.000
_cell.angle_alpha   90.00
_cell.angle_beta   90.00
_cell.angle_gamma   90.00
#
_symmetry.space_group_name_H-M   'P 1'
#
loop_
_entity.id
_entity.type
_entity.pdbx_description
1 polymer ?
#
loop_
_entity_poly.entity_id
_entity_poly.type
_entity_poly.pdbx_seq_one_letter_code
_entity_poly.pdbx_strand_id
1 'polypeptide(L)'
;MKREGIFQKIKSIFKENEIDTENLQLSHQLGSGLLRIDSVKFMKLMVDLENEFDIELDYRDTFGQDNTLEELIDYIEEKYAS
;
A
#
# COMPACT_ATOMS: atom_id res chain seq x y z
N MET A 1 10.70 11.20 1.67
CA MET A 1 9.55 11.90 1.03
C MET A 1 8.60 12.36 2.14
N LYS A 2 7.74 13.39 1.96
CA LYS A 2 6.74 13.73 3.01
C LYS A 2 5.58 12.74 2.97
N ARG A 3 5.02 12.35 4.12
CA ARG A 3 3.84 11.48 4.27
C ARG A 3 2.69 11.76 3.29
N GLU A 4 2.32 13.04 3.13
CA GLU A 4 1.26 13.44 2.17
C GLU A 4 1.60 13.02 0.73
N GLY A 5 2.87 13.16 0.33
CA GLY A 5 3.32 12.70 -0.98
C GLY A 5 3.19 11.18 -1.11
N ILE A 6 3.56 10.43 -0.07
CA ILE A 6 3.49 8.96 -0.05
C ILE A 6 2.03 8.53 -0.24
N PHE A 7 1.12 9.13 0.51
CA PHE A 7 -0.31 8.85 0.40
C PHE A 7 -0.86 9.13 -1.01
N GLN A 8 -0.51 10.26 -1.62
CA GLN A 8 -0.96 10.57 -2.99
C GLN A 8 -0.41 9.59 -4.03
N LYS A 9 0.85 9.16 -3.88
CA LYS A 9 1.44 8.14 -4.77
C LYS A 9 0.76 6.78 -4.62
N ILE A 10 0.56 6.30 -3.39
CA ILE A 10 -0.19 5.06 -3.14
C ILE A 10 -1.59 5.15 -3.76
N LYS A 11 -2.27 6.28 -3.61
CA LYS A 11 -3.59 6.50 -4.22
C LYS A 11 -3.55 6.42 -5.76
N SER A 12 -2.48 6.89 -6.41
CA SER A 12 -2.29 6.73 -7.86
C SER A 12 -2.13 5.27 -8.24
N ILE A 13 -1.22 4.56 -7.57
CA ILE A 13 -0.94 3.14 -7.84
C ILE A 13 -2.20 2.29 -7.65
N PHE A 14 -3.00 2.59 -6.62
CA PHE A 14 -4.27 1.89 -6.39
C PHE A 14 -5.22 2.08 -7.56
N LYS A 15 -5.36 3.32 -8.07
CA LYS A 15 -6.17 3.59 -9.26
C LYS A 15 -5.66 2.87 -10.51
N GLU A 16 -4.34 2.84 -10.70
CA GLU A 16 -3.68 2.13 -11.82
C GLU A 16 -3.89 0.61 -11.75
N ASN A 17 -4.12 0.08 -10.55
CA ASN A 17 -4.49 -1.31 -10.28
C ASN A 17 -6.00 -1.54 -10.21
N GLU A 18 -6.81 -0.56 -10.64
CA GLU A 18 -8.28 -0.61 -10.64
C GLU A 18 -8.88 -0.86 -9.24
N ILE A 19 -8.21 -0.34 -8.20
CA ILE A 19 -8.68 -0.36 -6.81
C ILE A 19 -9.41 0.96 -6.56
N ASP A 20 -10.63 0.88 -6.04
CA ASP A 20 -11.40 2.06 -5.69
C ASP A 20 -10.73 2.82 -4.53
N THR A 21 -10.58 4.13 -4.71
CA THR A 21 -9.93 5.03 -3.75
C THR A 21 -10.81 6.21 -3.35
N GLU A 22 -12.08 6.23 -3.75
CA GLU A 22 -13.02 7.33 -3.44
C GLU A 22 -13.15 7.53 -1.93
N ASN A 23 -13.25 6.42 -1.18
CA ASN A 23 -13.42 6.42 0.27
C ASN A 23 -12.20 5.85 1.02
N LEU A 24 -11.00 5.93 0.44
CA LEU A 24 -9.79 5.36 1.06
C LEU A 24 -9.45 6.05 2.39
N GLN A 25 -9.27 5.25 3.45
CA GLN A 25 -8.90 5.71 4.80
C GLN A 25 -7.64 5.00 5.27
N LEU A 26 -6.89 5.63 6.16
CA LEU A 26 -5.64 5.09 6.72
C LEU A 26 -5.86 3.78 7.50
N SER A 27 -7.01 3.64 8.16
CA SER A 27 -7.40 2.43 8.91
C SER A 27 -7.84 1.26 8.03
N HIS A 28 -7.94 1.44 6.71
CA HIS A 28 -8.37 0.36 5.83
C HIS A 28 -7.27 -0.70 5.70
N GLN A 29 -7.67 -1.95 5.95
CA GLN A 29 -6.83 -3.12 5.78
C GLN A 29 -6.66 -3.49 4.32
N LEU A 30 -5.45 -3.86 3.93
CA LEU A 30 -5.12 -4.25 2.57
C LEU A 30 -5.51 -5.71 2.32
N GLY A 31 -6.21 -5.99 1.22
CA GLY A 31 -6.69 -7.34 0.89
C GLY A 31 -7.92 -7.82 1.68
N SER A 32 -8.49 -6.97 2.56
CA SER A 32 -9.68 -7.28 3.36
C SER A 32 -10.71 -6.14 3.31
N GLY A 33 -11.95 -6.42 3.73
CA GLY A 33 -12.99 -5.38 3.87
C GLY A 33 -13.28 -4.60 2.58
N LEU A 34 -13.10 -3.27 2.63
CA LEU A 34 -13.33 -2.36 1.49
C LEU A 34 -12.24 -2.47 0.41
N LEU A 35 -11.03 -2.90 0.78
CA LEU A 35 -9.93 -3.18 -0.14
C LEU A 35 -9.80 -4.68 -0.37
N ARG A 36 -10.93 -5.32 -0.70
CA ARG A 36 -10.96 -6.73 -1.05
C ARG A 36 -10.37 -6.94 -2.44
N ILE A 37 -9.06 -7.00 -2.48
CA ILE A 37 -8.24 -7.18 -3.67
C ILE A 37 -8.03 -8.68 -3.87
N ASP A 38 -8.30 -9.21 -5.07
CA ASP A 38 -7.97 -10.61 -5.36
C ASP A 38 -6.45 -10.85 -5.31
N SER A 39 -6.04 -12.10 -5.13
CA SER A 39 -4.62 -12.43 -4.91
C SER A 39 -3.71 -12.01 -6.07
N VAL A 40 -4.21 -11.99 -7.31
CA VAL A 40 -3.42 -11.60 -8.48
C VAL A 40 -3.23 -10.09 -8.52
N LYS A 41 -4.31 -9.32 -8.35
CA LYS A 41 -4.24 -7.86 -8.22
C LYS A 41 -3.42 -7.43 -7.02
N PHE A 42 -3.48 -8.18 -5.93
CA PHE A 42 -2.68 -7.89 -4.74
C PHE A 42 -1.19 -8.06 -5.03
N MET A 43 -0.77 -9.18 -5.62
CA MET A 43 0.63 -9.37 -6.01
C MET A 43 1.11 -8.28 -6.97
N LYS A 44 0.29 -7.90 -7.95
CA LYS A 44 0.63 -6.81 -8.87
C LYS A 44 0.78 -5.47 -8.13
N LEU A 45 -0.17 -5.14 -7.25
CA LEU A 45 -0.11 -3.94 -6.43
C LEU A 45 1.20 -3.86 -5.62
N MET A 46 1.61 -4.98 -5.02
CA MET A 46 2.86 -5.03 -4.25
C MET A 46 4.06 -4.73 -5.13
N VAL A 47 4.17 -5.36 -6.29
CA VAL A 47 5.26 -5.11 -7.25
C VAL A 47 5.28 -3.66 -7.70
N ASP A 48 4.11 -3.06 -7.97
CA ASP A 48 4.03 -1.66 -8.38
C ASP A 48 4.44 -0.70 -7.23
N LEU A 49 4.10 -1.02 -5.98
CA LEU A 49 4.56 -0.29 -4.79
C LEU A 49 6.08 -0.39 -4.63
N GLU A 50 6.65 -1.59 -4.70
CA GLU A 50 8.11 -1.81 -4.61
C GLU A 50 8.86 -1.01 -5.68
N ASN A 51 8.38 -1.03 -6.92
CA ASN A 51 9.00 -0.30 -8.03
C ASN A 51 8.88 1.22 -7.89
N GLU A 52 7.73 1.74 -7.48
CA GLU A 52 7.55 3.20 -7.31
C GLU A 52 8.37 3.72 -6.13
N PHE A 53 8.51 2.91 -5.09
CA PHE A 53 9.14 3.30 -3.84
C PHE A 53 10.61 2.86 -3.73
N ASP A 54 11.12 2.02 -4.62
CA ASP A 54 12.45 1.41 -4.54
C ASP A 54 12.69 0.72 -3.18
N ILE A 55 11.70 -0.08 -2.76
CA ILE A 55 11.70 -0.81 -1.48
C ILE A 55 11.40 -2.29 -1.71
N GLU A 56 11.71 -3.13 -0.72
CA GLU A 56 11.29 -4.53 -0.66
C GLU A 56 10.17 -4.67 0.39
N LEU A 57 9.08 -5.35 0.04
CA LEU A 57 7.95 -5.64 0.93
C LEU A 57 7.94 -7.14 1.27
N ASP A 58 8.12 -7.50 2.56
CA ASP A 58 7.91 -8.89 2.98
C ASP A 58 6.42 -9.15 3.15
N TYR A 59 5.80 -9.73 2.13
CA TYR A 59 4.38 -10.07 2.07
C TYR A 59 3.88 -10.97 3.22
N ARG A 60 4.77 -11.64 3.97
CA ARG A 60 4.39 -12.48 5.12
C ARG A 60 4.37 -11.71 6.44
N ASP A 61 5.22 -10.69 6.59
CA ASP A 61 5.34 -9.87 7.80
C ASP A 61 4.60 -8.52 7.67
N THR A 62 4.75 -7.84 6.53
CA THR A 62 4.12 -6.53 6.25
C THR A 62 2.59 -6.59 6.20
N PHE A 63 2.01 -7.78 5.99
CA PHE A 63 0.55 -7.94 5.87
C PHE A 63 -0.03 -9.04 6.76
N GLY A 64 0.54 -9.22 7.96
CA GLY A 64 -0.02 -10.01 9.06
C GLY A 64 -1.33 -9.43 9.65
N GLN A 65 -1.61 -9.69 10.94
CA GLN A 65 -2.85 -9.27 11.62
C GLN A 65 -3.12 -7.75 11.57
N ASP A 66 -2.08 -6.93 11.40
CA ASP A 66 -2.13 -5.47 11.35
C ASP A 66 -1.54 -5.02 9.99
N ASN A 67 -2.42 -4.77 9.02
CA ASN A 67 -2.05 -4.57 7.61
C ASN A 67 -2.74 -3.36 6.98
N THR A 68 -2.80 -2.28 7.75
CA THR A 68 -3.52 -1.07 7.38
C THR A 68 -2.74 -0.20 6.38
N LEU A 69 -3.44 0.70 5.70
CA LEU A 69 -2.80 1.71 4.85
C LEU A 69 -1.87 2.63 5.65
N GLU A 70 -2.19 2.90 6.92
CA GLU A 70 -1.33 3.65 7.83
C GLU A 70 0.03 2.98 7.99
N GLU A 71 0.05 1.69 8.30
CA GLU A 71 1.28 0.92 8.49
C GLU A 71 2.11 0.79 7.22
N LEU A 72 1.45 0.64 6.06
CA LEU A 72 2.14 0.67 4.77
C LEU A 72 2.86 2.02 4.56
N ILE A 73 2.20 3.14 4.89
CA ILE A 73 2.79 4.47 4.76
C ILE A 73 3.96 4.64 5.73
N ASP A 74 3.80 4.20 6.98
CA ASP A 74 4.85 4.24 7.99
C ASP A 74 6.08 3.45 7.52
N TYR A 75 5.87 2.23 7.02
CA TYR A 75 6.94 1.40 6.46
C TYR A 75 7.68 2.09 5.30
N ILE A 76 6.94 2.62 4.33
CA ILE A 76 7.52 3.34 3.19
C ILE A 76 8.30 4.57 3.69
N GLU A 77 7.74 5.32 4.64
CA GLU A 77 8.37 6.52 5.21
C GLU A 77 9.70 6.21 5.91
N GLU A 78 9.75 5.13 6.71
CA GLU A 78 10.97 4.65 7.36
C GLU A 78 12.05 4.20 6.36
N LYS A 79 11.66 3.45 5.32
CA LYS A 79 12.59 2.99 4.28
C LYS A 79 13.11 4.11 3.40
N TYR A 80 12.30 5.12 3.11
CA TYR A 80 12.73 6.32 2.37
C TYR A 80 13.63 7.28 3.16
N ALA A 81 13.56 7.22 4.49
CA ALA A 81 14.35 8.08 5.35
C ALA A 81 15.73 7.49 5.69
N SER A 82 15.95 6.22 5.35
CA SER A 82 17.21 5.48 5.53
C SER A 82 18.14 5.63 4.33
#